data_AF-A0AAW2ZDW7-F1
#
_entry.id   AF-A0AAW2ZDW7-F1
#
_cell.length_a   1.000
_cell.length_b   1.000
_cell.length_c   1.000
_cell.angle_alpha   90.00
_cell.angle_beta   90.00
_cell.angle_gamma   90.00
#
_symmetry.space_group_name_H-M   'P 1'
#
loop_
_entity.id
_entity.type
_entity.pdbx_description
1 polymer ?
#
loop_
_entity_poly.entity_id
_entity_poly.type
_entity_poly.pdbx_seq_one_letter_code
_entity_poly.pdbx_strand_id
1 'polypeptide(L)'
;MYPTDNITKLQEQLSVLTSIMVDSAALHLQAPPQPMFQNSLVKKSAEELQIESNKMVEVKEHATQLGRQIFKACLDFERMLDDIPGVNSTEEEQIAQLVQLNIENEKEAQRLLKSVSLGEDLLKSVSDALQDQFFDVVQARNEK
;
A
#
# COMPACT_ATOMS: atom_id res chain seq x y z
N MET A 1 -2.32 8.31 -9.46
CA MET A 1 -1.74 7.65 -8.28
C MET A 1 -1.84 6.16 -8.56
N TYR A 2 -0.74 5.51 -8.94
CA TYR A 2 -0.76 4.08 -9.25
C TYR A 2 -1.17 3.32 -7.99
N PRO A 3 -2.09 2.35 -8.05
CA PRO A 3 -2.34 1.48 -6.91
C PRO A 3 -1.01 0.80 -6.60
N THR A 4 -0.41 1.17 -5.47
CA THR A 4 0.83 0.55 -5.01
C THR A 4 0.48 -0.90 -4.70
N ASP A 5 0.98 -1.78 -5.55
CA ASP A 5 0.76 -3.22 -5.55
C ASP A 5 0.91 -3.80 -4.13
N ASN A 6 -0.17 -4.42 -3.63
CA ASN A 6 -0.21 -5.00 -2.29
C ASN A 6 0.85 -6.11 -2.14
N ILE A 7 1.19 -6.80 -3.24
CA ILE A 7 2.26 -7.81 -3.24
C ILE A 7 3.62 -7.14 -3.01
N THR A 8 3.90 -6.05 -3.72
CA THR A 8 5.13 -5.28 -3.52
C THR A 8 5.28 -4.81 -2.06
N LYS A 9 4.21 -4.28 -1.45
CA LYS A 9 4.23 -3.89 -0.02
C LYS A 9 4.49 -5.09 0.90
N LEU A 10 3.91 -6.25 0.59
CA LEU A 10 4.10 -7.48 1.35
C LEU A 10 5.56 -7.95 1.30
N GLN A 11 6.21 -7.83 0.14
CA GLN A 11 7.63 -8.12 -0.05
C GLN A 11 8.54 -7.16 0.74
N GLU A 12 8.21 -5.87 0.75
CA GLU A 12 8.92 -4.87 1.57
C GLU A 12 8.81 -5.21 3.06
N GLN A 13 7.62 -5.57 3.53
CA GLN A 13 7.40 -5.93 4.93
C GLN A 13 8.13 -7.22 5.34
N LEU A 14 8.19 -8.22 4.44
CA LEU A 14 8.97 -9.43 4.66
C LEU A 14 10.48 -9.13 4.75
N SER A 15 10.95 -8.17 3.96
CA SER A 15 12.35 -7.71 3.99
C SER A 15 12.68 -7.04 5.32
N VAL A 16 11.78 -6.20 5.84
CA VAL A 16 11.91 -5.59 7.17
C VAL A 16 11.94 -6.65 8.27
N LEU A 17 11.01 -7.61 8.24
CA LEU A 17 10.97 -8.72 9.21
C LEU A 17 12.29 -9.51 9.21
N THR A 18 12.82 -9.80 8.02
CA THR A 18 14.09 -10.52 7.84
C THR A 18 15.25 -9.73 8.45
N SER A 19 15.32 -8.42 8.23
CA SER A 19 16.34 -7.56 8.84
C SER A 19 16.29 -7.61 10.36
N ILE A 20 15.10 -7.46 10.95
CA ILE A 20 14.93 -7.48 12.42
C ILE A 20 15.32 -8.85 12.99
N MET A 21 15.00 -9.94 12.28
CA MET A 21 15.42 -11.28 12.69
C MET A 21 16.94 -11.43 12.68
N VAL A 22 17.63 -10.94 11.64
CA VAL A 22 19.10 -10.96 11.60
C VAL A 22 19.70 -10.12 12.74
N ASP A 23 19.17 -8.93 13.00
CA ASP A 23 19.63 -8.06 14.09
C ASP A 23 19.42 -8.73 15.47
N SER A 24 18.28 -9.40 15.64
CA SER A 24 18.01 -10.20 16.85
C SER A 24 18.94 -11.40 17.00
N ALA A 25 19.37 -12.02 15.90
CA ALA A 25 20.36 -13.10 15.88
C ALA A 25 21.77 -12.59 16.21
N ALA A 26 22.07 -11.33 15.90
CA ALA A 26 23.34 -10.70 16.24
C ALA A 26 23.43 -10.31 17.73
N LEU A 27 22.29 -10.13 18.41
CA LEU A 27 22.24 -9.77 19.85
C LEU A 27 22.98 -10.78 20.75
N HIS A 28 23.08 -12.02 20.31
CA HIS A 28 23.71 -13.15 21.00
C HIS A 28 25.22 -12.91 21.14
N LEU A 29 25.80 -12.18 20.18
CA LEU A 29 27.21 -11.78 20.17
C LEU A 29 27.49 -10.64 21.17
N GLN A 30 26.46 -9.92 21.60
CA GLN A 30 26.56 -8.81 22.56
C GLN A 30 26.29 -9.27 24.00
N ALA A 31 25.74 -10.48 24.17
CA ALA A 31 25.50 -11.05 25.50
C ALA A 31 26.83 -11.39 26.18
N PRO A 32 27.04 -10.97 27.44
CA PRO A 32 28.22 -11.37 28.19
C PRO A 32 28.24 -12.91 28.35
N PRO A 33 29.43 -13.54 28.29
CA PRO A 33 29.55 -14.99 28.41
C PRO A 33 28.97 -15.46 29.74
N GLN A 34 28.03 -16.40 29.69
CA GLN A 34 27.49 -17.00 30.91
C GLN A 34 28.60 -17.81 31.61
N PRO A 35 28.76 -17.67 32.95
CA PRO A 35 29.75 -18.44 33.68
C PRO A 35 29.35 -19.92 33.66
N MET A 36 29.97 -20.69 32.79
CA MET A 36 29.72 -22.13 32.63
C MET A 36 30.20 -22.95 33.83
N PHE A 37 31.01 -22.36 34.73
CA PHE A 37 31.51 -23.04 35.92
C PHE A 37 31.69 -22.04 37.06
N GLN A 38 31.15 -22.35 38.25
CA GLN A 38 31.31 -21.58 39.49
C GLN A 38 32.77 -21.45 39.99
N ASN A 39 33.75 -22.01 39.26
CA ASN A 39 35.14 -22.16 39.69
C ASN A 39 36.17 -21.37 38.84
N SER A 40 35.77 -20.27 38.19
CA SER A 40 36.75 -19.36 37.59
C SER A 40 37.39 -18.48 38.68
N LEU A 41 38.66 -18.76 38.98
CA LEU A 41 39.54 -18.10 39.95
C LEU A 41 39.86 -16.61 39.68
N VAL A 42 39.13 -15.94 38.79
CA VAL A 42 39.27 -14.50 38.56
C VAL A 42 38.23 -13.77 39.39
N LYS A 43 38.64 -13.23 40.55
CA LYS A 43 37.83 -12.27 41.31
C LYS A 43 37.67 -11.01 40.45
N LYS A 44 36.57 -10.93 39.71
CA LYS A 44 36.16 -9.69 39.04
C LYS A 44 36.03 -8.58 40.09
N SER A 45 36.45 -7.37 39.74
CA SER A 45 36.27 -6.21 40.60
C SER A 45 34.78 -5.86 40.74
N ALA A 46 34.41 -5.11 41.78
CA ALA A 46 33.03 -4.65 41.96
C ALA A 46 32.55 -3.79 40.76
N GLU A 47 33.46 -3.02 40.16
CA GLU A 47 33.18 -2.22 38.96
C GLU A 47 32.94 -3.11 37.73
N GLU A 48 33.71 -4.18 37.54
CA GLU A 48 33.52 -5.12 36.42
C GLU A 48 32.19 -5.86 36.50
N LEU A 49 31.79 -6.28 37.70
CA LEU A 49 30.49 -6.92 37.95
C LEU A 49 29.33 -5.95 37.69
N GLN A 50 29.51 -4.67 38.02
CA GLN A 50 28.49 -3.65 37.80
C GLN A 50 28.36 -3.27 36.31
N ILE A 51 29.46 -3.20 35.57
CA ILE A 51 29.47 -2.99 34.11
C ILE A 51 28.79 -4.16 33.39
N GLU A 52 29.08 -5.40 33.79
CA GLU A 52 28.46 -6.60 33.20
C GLU A 52 26.96 -6.69 33.50
N SER A 53 26.56 -6.31 34.72
CA SER A 53 25.14 -6.21 35.11
C SER A 53 24.39 -5.17 34.28
N ASN A 54 24.96 -3.98 34.08
CA ASN A 54 24.36 -2.94 33.24
C ASN A 54 24.23 -3.39 31.78
N LYS A 55 25.27 -4.02 31.22
CA LYS A 55 25.20 -4.59 29.86
C LYS A 55 24.13 -5.68 29.73
N MET A 56 23.95 -6.52 30.74
CA MET A 56 22.86 -7.51 30.74
C MET A 56 21.48 -6.86 30.72
N VAL A 57 21.29 -5.75 31.44
CA VAL A 57 20.03 -4.99 31.44
C VAL A 57 19.79 -4.40 30.05
N GLU A 58 20.79 -3.76 29.45
CA GLU A 58 20.70 -3.19 28.09
C GLU A 58 20.38 -4.27 27.04
N VAL A 59 21.08 -5.41 27.06
CA VAL A 59 20.83 -6.53 26.15
C VAL A 59 19.41 -7.07 26.33
N LYS A 60 18.91 -7.17 27.57
CA LYS A 60 17.55 -7.64 27.86
C LYS A 60 16.48 -6.65 27.38
N GLU A 61 16.70 -5.36 27.57
CA GLU A 61 15.80 -4.31 27.07
C GLU A 61 15.75 -4.32 25.55
N HIS A 62 16.92 -4.40 24.89
CA HIS A 62 17.03 -4.47 23.44
C HIS A 62 16.38 -5.76 22.89
N ALA A 63 16.60 -6.91 23.53
CA ALA A 63 15.90 -8.16 23.19
C ALA A 63 14.38 -8.01 23.28
N THR A 64 13.89 -7.35 24.33
CA THR A 64 12.45 -7.12 24.54
C THR A 64 11.89 -6.20 23.47
N GLN A 65 12.62 -5.15 23.07
CA GLN A 65 12.24 -4.24 22.02
C GLN A 65 12.19 -4.94 20.65
N LEU A 66 13.21 -5.70 20.30
CA LEU A 66 13.25 -6.49 19.06
C LEU A 66 12.12 -7.52 19.04
N GLY A 67 11.86 -8.20 20.15
CA GLY A 67 10.74 -9.14 20.26
C GLY A 67 9.38 -8.47 19.99
N ARG A 68 9.17 -7.25 20.51
CA ARG A 68 7.95 -6.46 20.21
C ARG A 68 7.88 -6.06 18.74
N GLN A 69 9.01 -5.67 18.13
CA GLN A 69 9.07 -5.29 16.73
C GLN A 69 8.78 -6.47 15.80
N ILE A 70 9.35 -7.65 16.07
CA ILE A 70 9.06 -8.90 15.34
C ILE A 70 7.58 -9.23 15.44
N PHE A 71 7.03 -9.24 16.66
CA PHE A 71 5.61 -9.56 16.87
C PHE A 71 4.69 -8.61 16.10
N LYS A 72 4.97 -7.29 16.17
CA LYS A 72 4.20 -6.30 15.41
C LYS A 72 4.33 -6.52 13.90
N ALA A 73 5.55 -6.74 13.40
CA ALA A 73 5.79 -6.96 11.99
C ALA A 73 5.08 -8.21 11.45
N CYS A 74 5.01 -9.29 12.25
CA CYS A 74 4.23 -10.48 11.92
C CYS A 74 2.72 -10.20 11.84
N LEU A 75 2.16 -9.48 12.82
CA LEU A 75 0.74 -9.10 12.79
C LEU A 75 0.40 -8.20 11.61
N ASP A 76 1.27 -7.24 11.30
CA ASP A 76 1.08 -6.35 10.17
C ASP A 76 1.15 -7.14 8.85
N PHE A 77 2.09 -8.09 8.73
CA PHE A 77 2.19 -8.99 7.57
C PHE A 77 0.94 -9.88 7.39
N GLU A 78 0.42 -10.45 8.48
CA GLU A 78 -0.80 -11.27 8.47
C GLU A 78 -2.02 -10.47 7.97
N ARG A 79 -2.21 -9.24 8.49
CA ARG A 79 -3.28 -8.35 8.01
C ARG A 79 -3.14 -8.03 6.53
N MET A 80 -1.91 -7.83 6.05
CA MET A 80 -1.68 -7.55 4.64
C MET A 80 -2.01 -8.75 3.74
N LEU A 81 -1.95 -9.99 4.23
CA LEU A 81 -2.41 -11.17 3.51
C LEU A 81 -3.93 -11.16 3.33
N ASP A 82 -4.67 -10.80 4.37
CA ASP A 82 -6.13 -10.69 4.33
C ASP A 82 -6.60 -9.60 3.35
N ASP A 83 -5.79 -8.54 3.21
CA ASP A 83 -6.06 -7.41 2.32
C ASP A 83 -5.68 -7.66 0.84
N ILE A 84 -5.14 -8.84 0.48
CA ILE A 84 -4.82 -9.13 -0.92
C ILE A 84 -6.11 -9.40 -1.72
N PRO A 85 -6.46 -8.55 -2.70
CA PRO A 85 -7.65 -8.75 -3.50
C PRO A 85 -7.52 -10.02 -4.35
N GLY A 86 -8.61 -10.80 -4.42
CA GLY A 86 -8.68 -11.98 -5.27
C GLY A 86 -8.03 -13.25 -4.71
N VAL A 87 -7.43 -13.23 -3.51
CA VAL A 87 -6.85 -14.44 -2.87
C VAL A 87 -7.89 -15.55 -2.67
N ASN A 88 -9.14 -15.18 -2.45
CA ASN A 88 -10.25 -16.12 -2.25
C ASN A 88 -11.01 -16.46 -3.54
N SER A 89 -10.59 -15.92 -4.70
CA SER A 89 -11.27 -16.15 -5.97
C SER A 89 -10.48 -17.11 -6.83
N THR A 90 -11.18 -18.03 -7.48
CA THR A 90 -10.57 -18.89 -8.50
C THR A 90 -10.23 -18.08 -9.75
N GLU A 91 -9.29 -18.57 -10.55
CA GLU A 91 -8.93 -17.94 -11.83
C GLU A 91 -10.16 -17.80 -12.75
N GLU A 92 -11.02 -18.82 -12.79
CA GLU A 92 -12.25 -18.81 -13.58
C GLU A 92 -13.21 -17.70 -13.15
N GLU A 93 -13.40 -17.50 -11.84
CA GLU A 93 -14.23 -16.41 -11.31
C GLU A 93 -13.65 -15.04 -11.63
N GLN A 94 -12.33 -14.89 -11.52
CA GLN A 94 -11.65 -13.63 -11.85
C GLN A 94 -11.78 -13.30 -13.35
N ILE A 95 -11.63 -14.29 -14.23
CA ILE A 95 -11.83 -14.14 -15.67
C ILE A 95 -13.29 -13.78 -15.97
N ALA A 96 -14.25 -14.47 -15.34
CA ALA A 96 -15.67 -14.17 -15.52
C ALA A 96 -16.02 -12.72 -15.12
N GLN A 97 -15.47 -12.25 -14.00
CA GLN A 97 -15.62 -10.85 -13.56
C GLN A 97 -14.99 -9.87 -14.56
N LEU A 98 -13.80 -10.18 -15.11
CA LEU A 98 -13.17 -9.35 -16.14
C LEU A 98 -14.02 -9.26 -17.41
N VAL A 99 -14.59 -10.37 -17.85
CA VAL A 99 -15.50 -10.39 -19.01
C VAL A 99 -16.74 -9.55 -18.75
N GLN A 100 -17.34 -9.68 -17.57
CA GLN A 100 -18.51 -8.89 -17.19
C GLN A 100 -18.21 -7.38 -17.15
N LEU A 101 -17.08 -6.99 -16.53
CA LEU A 101 -16.63 -5.59 -16.49
C LEU A 101 -16.37 -5.04 -17.88
N ASN A 102 -15.82 -5.84 -18.79
CA ASN A 102 -15.59 -5.42 -20.18
C ASN A 102 -16.92 -5.17 -20.91
N ILE A 103 -17.90 -6.05 -20.73
CA ILE A 103 -19.26 -5.88 -21.31
C ILE A 103 -19.92 -4.60 -20.75
N GLU A 104 -19.81 -4.34 -19.45
CA GLU A 104 -20.36 -3.14 -18.82
C GLU A 104 -19.67 -1.87 -19.32
N ASN A 105 -18.35 -1.90 -19.45
CA ASN A 105 -17.56 -0.80 -20.00
C ASN A 105 -17.97 -0.48 -21.44
N GLU A 106 -18.15 -1.51 -22.29
CA GLU A 106 -18.61 -1.31 -23.66
C GLU A 106 -20.02 -0.70 -23.71
N LYS A 107 -20.93 -1.15 -22.85
CA LYS A 107 -22.29 -0.57 -22.75
C LYS A 107 -22.26 0.89 -22.33
N GLU A 108 -21.44 1.24 -21.34
CA GLU A 108 -21.30 2.62 -20.88
C GLU A 108 -20.62 3.50 -21.94
N ALA A 109 -19.63 2.98 -22.66
CA ALA A 109 -19.02 3.68 -23.80
C ALA A 109 -20.06 3.99 -24.90
N GLN A 110 -20.92 3.03 -25.24
CA GLN A 110 -22.00 3.24 -26.21
C GLN A 110 -23.03 4.27 -25.73
N ARG A 111 -23.38 4.27 -24.43
CA ARG A 111 -24.26 5.28 -23.82
C ARG A 111 -23.63 6.66 -23.90
N LEU A 112 -22.35 6.77 -23.59
CA LEU A 112 -21.60 8.02 -23.66
C LEU A 112 -21.58 8.56 -25.10
N LEU A 113 -21.30 7.72 -26.09
CA LEU A 113 -21.32 8.11 -27.50
C LEU A 113 -22.68 8.67 -27.95
N LYS A 114 -23.78 8.04 -27.53
CA LYS A 114 -25.13 8.53 -27.82
C LYS A 114 -25.40 9.89 -27.17
N SER A 115 -24.99 10.05 -25.91
CA SER A 115 -25.15 11.32 -25.19
C SER A 115 -24.33 12.44 -25.82
N VAL A 116 -23.10 12.15 -26.25
CA VAL A 116 -22.25 13.11 -26.98
C VAL A 116 -22.89 13.51 -28.30
N SER A 117 -23.32 12.54 -29.12
CA SER A 117 -23.99 12.81 -30.39
C SER A 117 -25.24 13.68 -30.21
N LEU A 118 -26.08 13.38 -29.21
CA LEU A 118 -27.27 14.19 -28.92
C LEU A 118 -26.91 15.61 -28.46
N GLY A 119 -25.82 15.76 -27.69
CA GLY A 119 -25.29 17.06 -27.30
C GLY A 119 -24.78 17.87 -28.51
N GLU A 120 -24.09 17.24 -29.44
CA GLU A 120 -23.60 17.87 -30.68
C GLU A 120 -24.76 18.34 -31.56
N ASP A 121 -25.80 17.51 -31.73
CA ASP A 121 -27.00 17.86 -32.50
C ASP A 121 -27.74 19.05 -31.90
N LEU A 122 -27.88 19.10 -30.57
CA LEU A 122 -28.50 20.21 -29.86
C LEU A 122 -27.70 21.51 -30.02
N LEU A 123 -26.37 21.44 -29.87
CA LEU A 123 -25.49 22.60 -30.07
C LEU A 123 -25.60 23.14 -31.49
N LYS A 124 -25.66 22.26 -32.48
CA LYS A 124 -25.87 22.64 -33.87
C LYS A 124 -27.22 23.32 -34.07
N SER A 125 -28.30 22.76 -33.55
CA SER A 125 -29.64 23.35 -33.64
C SER A 125 -29.71 24.74 -33.00
N VAL A 126 -29.05 24.93 -31.85
CA VAL A 126 -28.96 26.26 -31.21
C VAL A 126 -28.15 27.23 -32.06
N SER A 127 -27.02 26.78 -32.63
CA SER A 127 -26.20 27.58 -33.53
C SER A 127 -26.98 28.05 -34.75
N ASP A 128 -27.70 27.14 -35.40
CA ASP A 128 -28.50 27.45 -36.59
C ASP A 128 -29.61 28.46 -36.25
N ALA A 129 -30.33 28.27 -35.14
CA ALA A 129 -31.38 29.19 -34.70
C ALA A 129 -30.85 30.61 -34.36
N LEU A 130 -29.66 30.69 -33.75
CA LEU A 130 -29.01 31.99 -33.49
C LEU A 130 -28.60 32.67 -34.79
N GLN A 131 -28.11 31.90 -35.76
CA GLN A 131 -27.67 32.42 -37.05
C GLN A 131 -28.85 32.98 -37.86
N ASP A 132 -29.99 32.30 -37.85
CA ASP A 132 -31.23 32.77 -38.47
C ASP A 132 -31.73 34.06 -37.82
N GLN A 133 -31.76 34.14 -36.48
CA GLN A 133 -32.11 35.38 -35.76
C GLN A 133 -31.19 36.55 -36.12
N PHE A 134 -29.88 36.31 -36.22
CA PHE A 134 -28.93 37.35 -36.62
C PHE A 134 -29.18 37.81 -38.06
N PHE A 135 -29.50 36.89 -38.98
CA PHE A 135 -29.82 37.22 -40.37
C PHE A 135 -31.08 38.08 -40.48
N ASP A 136 -32.15 37.69 -39.78
CA ASP A 136 -33.42 38.44 -39.73
C ASP A 136 -33.23 39.86 -39.18
N VAL A 137 -32.44 40.01 -38.11
CA VAL A 137 -32.14 41.32 -37.50
C VAL A 137 -31.34 42.21 -38.46
N VAL A 138 -30.37 41.66 -39.19
CA VAL A 138 -29.57 42.41 -40.17
C VAL A 138 -30.43 42.84 -41.36
N GLN A 139 -31.31 41.97 -41.85
CA GLN A 139 -32.20 42.27 -42.97
C GLN A 139 -33.23 43.35 -42.62
N ALA A 140 -33.86 43.24 -41.45
CA ALA A 140 -34.80 44.24 -40.92
C ALA A 140 -34.15 45.63 -40.68
N ARG A 141 -32.81 45.67 -40.52
CA ARG A 141 -32.05 46.93 -40.35
C ARG A 141 -31.65 47.57 -41.67
N ASN A 142 -31.53 46.79 -42.75
CA ASN A 142 -31.19 47.27 -44.09
C ASN A 142 -32.41 47.73 -44.91
N GLU A 143 -33.63 47.36 -44.49
CA GLU A 143 -34.89 47.77 -45.13
C GLU A 143 -35.50 49.06 -44.53
N LYS A 144 -34.80 49.72 -43.60
CA LYS A 144 -35.14 51.05 -43.05
C LYS A 144 -34.15 52.11 -43.55
#